data_AF-A0A7Y7PAJ9-F1
#
_entry.id   AF-A0A7Y7PAJ9-F1
#
_cell.length_a   1.000
_cell.length_b   1.000
_cell.length_c   1.000
_cell.angle_alpha   90.00
_cell.angle_beta   90.00
_cell.angle_gamma   90.00
#
_symmetry.space_group_name_H-M   'P 1'
#
loop_
_entity.id
_entity.type
_entity.pdbx_description
1 polymer ?
#
loop_
_entity_poly.entity_id
_entity_poly.type
_entity_poly.pdbx_seq_one_letter_code
_entity_poly.pdbx_strand_id
1 'polypeptide(L)'
;MSRSTIRNVAVIVAHPDDETLWAGGTLLSHPLWKCYIICTCRQSDTERASKFNKAVEIFKSKGFMGDLDDGPGQTPVEEKEVQRVILELLPKRHYDLIISHNPSGEYTRHLRHEEVGKAVIKLWQTGRISANELWSFAYQDGNKTYYPRAVGKATIYNALAKKTWLRKYSLIHDVYGFDKNSWEAETTPKAEAFWKFIDPNDAKRWLDHLTI
;
A
#
# COMPACT_ATOMS: atom_id res chain seq x y z
N MET A 1 6.32 -10.92 25.36
CA MET A 1 5.35 -11.45 24.39
C MET A 1 4.28 -10.40 24.17
N SER A 2 4.24 -9.76 23.00
CA SER A 2 3.19 -8.79 22.66
C SER A 2 1.85 -9.53 22.60
N ARG A 3 0.85 -9.10 23.38
CA ARG A 3 -0.53 -9.58 23.25
C ARG A 3 -0.96 -9.30 21.81
N SER A 4 -1.24 -10.36 21.05
CA SER A 4 -1.73 -10.18 19.67
C SER A 4 -3.11 -9.52 19.72
N THR A 5 -3.15 -8.23 19.41
CA THR A 5 -4.41 -7.46 19.34
C THR A 5 -5.04 -7.65 17.96
N ILE A 6 -6.30 -8.04 17.94
CA ILE A 6 -7.11 -7.99 16.72
C ILE A 6 -7.26 -6.52 16.32
N ARG A 7 -6.94 -6.20 15.07
CA ARG A 7 -7.10 -4.85 14.47
C ARG A 7 -7.88 -4.95 13.17
N ASN A 8 -8.75 -4.00 12.89
CA ASN A 8 -9.30 -3.77 11.55
C ASN A 8 -8.34 -2.87 10.79
N VAL A 9 -7.81 -3.36 9.67
CA VAL A 9 -6.78 -2.65 8.91
C VAL A 9 -7.25 -2.45 7.48
N ALA A 10 -7.16 -1.22 6.98
CA ALA A 10 -7.33 -0.92 5.56
C ALA A 10 -5.94 -0.85 4.91
N VAL A 11 -5.72 -1.58 3.83
CA VAL A 11 -4.55 -1.42 2.95
C VAL A 11 -5.07 -0.88 1.63
N ILE A 12 -4.70 0.36 1.30
CA ILE A 12 -5.21 1.07 0.13
C ILE A 12 -4.03 1.34 -0.80
N VAL A 13 -3.99 0.64 -1.92
CA VAL A 13 -2.90 0.74 -2.90
C VAL A 13 -3.44 1.08 -4.29
N ALA A 14 -2.53 1.38 -5.21
CA ALA A 14 -2.86 1.71 -6.58
C ALA A 14 -3.03 0.46 -7.42
N HIS A 15 -1.97 -0.35 -7.49
CA HIS A 15 -1.87 -1.48 -8.40
C HIS A 15 -1.90 -2.81 -7.62
N PRO A 16 -2.36 -3.90 -8.25
CA PRO A 16 -2.32 -5.22 -7.64
C PRO A 16 -0.89 -5.78 -7.64
N ASP A 17 -0.25 -5.84 -6.48
CA ASP A 17 1.14 -6.24 -6.18
C ASP A 17 1.75 -5.31 -5.12
N ASP A 18 1.37 -4.03 -5.14
CA ASP A 18 1.81 -2.98 -4.20
C ASP A 18 1.58 -3.42 -2.74
N GLU A 19 0.44 -4.06 -2.43
CA GLU A 19 0.14 -4.52 -1.07
C GLU A 19 1.14 -5.57 -0.59
N THR A 20 1.62 -6.41 -1.51
CA THR A 20 2.60 -7.46 -1.23
C THR A 20 4.00 -6.88 -1.19
N LEU A 21 4.38 -6.03 -2.15
CA LEU A 21 5.71 -5.42 -2.23
C LEU A 21 6.02 -4.54 -1.01
N TRP A 22 5.06 -3.73 -0.55
CA TRP A 22 5.34 -2.69 0.45
C TRP A 22 4.83 -2.99 1.85
N ALA A 23 3.84 -3.89 1.98
CA ALA A 23 3.27 -4.28 3.27
C ALA A 23 3.17 -5.81 3.48
N GLY A 24 3.59 -6.65 2.54
CA GLY A 24 3.38 -8.09 2.61
C GLY A 24 4.02 -8.74 3.84
N GLY A 25 5.17 -8.27 4.28
CA GLY A 25 5.84 -8.73 5.50
C GLY A 25 5.06 -8.37 6.77
N THR A 26 4.50 -7.17 6.82
CA THR A 26 3.62 -6.67 7.89
C THR A 26 2.34 -7.50 7.94
N LEU A 27 1.70 -7.75 6.79
CA LEU A 27 0.50 -8.59 6.69
C LEU A 27 0.76 -10.03 7.16
N LEU A 28 1.86 -10.65 6.69
CA LEU A 28 2.25 -12.01 7.08
C LEU A 28 2.60 -12.13 8.57
N SER A 29 3.11 -11.05 9.17
CA SER A 29 3.52 -11.05 10.58
C SER A 29 2.35 -10.82 11.55
N HIS A 30 1.18 -10.44 11.05
CA HIS A 30 -0.01 -10.14 11.85
C HIS A 30 -1.24 -10.93 11.40
N PRO A 31 -1.24 -12.27 11.53
CA PRO A 31 -2.30 -13.13 11.01
C PRO A 31 -3.66 -12.99 11.72
N LEU A 32 -3.73 -12.24 12.83
CA LEU A 32 -4.99 -11.93 13.53
C LEU A 32 -5.60 -10.59 13.12
N TRP A 33 -4.94 -9.81 12.27
CA TRP A 33 -5.52 -8.59 11.73
C TRP A 33 -6.65 -8.93 10.75
N LYS A 34 -7.74 -8.18 10.85
CA LYS A 34 -8.86 -8.21 9.91
C LYS A 34 -8.57 -7.17 8.83
N CYS A 35 -7.85 -7.59 7.80
CA CYS A 35 -7.42 -6.68 6.74
C CYS A 35 -8.45 -6.59 5.60
N TYR A 36 -8.61 -5.37 5.10
CA TYR A 36 -9.38 -4.98 3.94
C TYR A 36 -8.39 -4.34 2.96
N ILE A 37 -8.04 -5.10 1.94
CA ILE A 37 -7.03 -4.72 0.96
C ILE A 37 -7.77 -4.26 -0.30
N ILE A 38 -7.50 -3.04 -0.75
CA ILE A 38 -8.03 -2.54 -2.01
C ILE A 38 -6.90 -2.07 -2.92
N CYS A 39 -7.03 -2.32 -4.22
CA CYS A 39 -6.25 -1.63 -5.24
C CYS A 39 -7.19 -0.83 -6.15
N THR A 40 -6.79 0.36 -6.60
CA THR A 40 -7.67 1.24 -7.38
C THR A 40 -7.69 0.94 -8.88
N CYS A 41 -6.77 0.10 -9.36
CA CYS A 41 -6.55 -0.17 -10.79
C CYS A 41 -6.70 -1.66 -11.15
N ARG A 42 -6.88 -1.92 -12.46
CA ARG A 42 -6.78 -3.23 -13.13
C ARG A 42 -7.84 -4.27 -12.71
N GLN A 43 -9.02 -3.87 -12.25
CA GLN A 43 -10.11 -4.82 -11.97
C GLN A 43 -10.51 -5.64 -13.21
N SER A 44 -10.58 -5.03 -14.40
CA SER A 44 -11.00 -5.72 -15.63
C SER A 44 -9.88 -6.55 -16.28
N ASP A 45 -8.64 -6.41 -15.81
CA ASP A 45 -7.54 -7.29 -16.20
C ASP A 45 -7.68 -8.62 -15.46
N THR A 46 -8.26 -9.61 -16.13
CA THR A 46 -8.58 -10.91 -15.52
C THR A 46 -7.34 -11.65 -15.00
N GLU A 47 -6.17 -11.44 -15.60
CA GLU A 47 -4.92 -12.05 -15.15
C GLU A 47 -4.43 -11.38 -13.85
N ARG A 48 -4.29 -10.05 -13.86
CA ARG A 48 -3.86 -9.29 -12.68
C ARG A 48 -4.85 -9.43 -11.52
N ALA A 49 -6.15 -9.41 -11.81
CA ALA A 49 -7.19 -9.57 -10.80
C ALA A 49 -7.18 -10.97 -10.16
N SER A 50 -6.95 -12.02 -10.95
CA SER A 50 -6.80 -13.38 -10.42
C SER A 50 -5.60 -13.48 -9.47
N LYS A 51 -4.47 -12.87 -9.84
CA LYS A 51 -3.25 -12.85 -9.01
C LYS A 51 -3.44 -12.08 -7.70
N PHE A 52 -4.07 -10.91 -7.76
CA PHE A 52 -4.43 -10.12 -6.57
C PHE A 52 -5.32 -10.90 -5.62
N ASN A 53 -6.40 -11.51 -6.13
CA ASN A 53 -7.33 -12.28 -5.30
C ASN A 53 -6.64 -13.45 -4.59
N LYS A 54 -5.72 -14.15 -5.27
CA LYS A 54 -4.90 -15.20 -4.65
C LYS A 54 -3.99 -14.66 -3.55
N ALA A 55 -3.34 -13.51 -3.77
CA ALA A 55 -2.49 -12.88 -2.75
C ALA A 55 -3.31 -12.49 -1.50
N VAL A 56 -4.47 -11.88 -1.70
CA VAL A 56 -5.40 -11.50 -0.63
C VAL A 56 -5.90 -12.71 0.16
N GLU A 57 -6.20 -13.83 -0.51
CA GLU A 57 -6.57 -15.09 0.14
C GLU A 57 -5.43 -15.63 1.01
N ILE A 58 -4.19 -15.59 0.53
CA ILE A 58 -3.00 -16.02 1.29
C ILE A 58 -2.81 -15.15 2.55
N PHE A 59 -3.10 -13.86 2.46
CA PHE A 59 -3.13 -12.95 3.62
C PHE A 59 -4.36 -13.14 4.52
N LYS A 60 -5.27 -14.06 4.21
CA LYS A 60 -6.53 -14.30 4.94
C LYS A 60 -7.35 -13.03 5.10
N SER A 61 -7.39 -12.22 4.04
CA SER A 61 -7.92 -10.86 4.02
C SER A 61 -9.13 -10.74 3.08
N LYS A 62 -9.81 -9.59 3.09
CA LYS A 62 -10.86 -9.25 2.10
C LYS A 62 -10.29 -8.30 1.06
N GLY A 63 -10.60 -8.54 -0.22
CA GLY A 63 -10.00 -7.85 -1.36
C GLY A 63 -11.05 -7.18 -2.26
N PHE A 64 -10.79 -5.95 -2.71
CA PHE A 64 -11.61 -5.26 -3.71
C PHE A 64 -10.73 -4.50 -4.70
N MET A 65 -11.09 -4.51 -5.97
CA MET A 65 -10.32 -3.84 -7.02
C MET A 65 -11.20 -2.83 -7.74
N GLY A 66 -10.63 -1.67 -8.08
CA GLY A 66 -11.20 -0.70 -9.01
C GLY A 66 -10.51 -0.76 -10.37
N ASP A 67 -10.97 0.03 -11.32
CA ASP A 67 -10.50 -0.01 -12.71
C ASP A 67 -9.99 1.34 -13.22
N LEU A 68 -9.39 2.15 -12.35
CA LEU A 68 -8.66 3.34 -12.78
C LEU A 68 -7.51 2.95 -13.71
N ASP A 69 -7.14 3.85 -14.62
CA ASP A 69 -6.11 3.61 -15.63
C ASP A 69 -4.73 3.36 -15.00
N ASP A 70 -3.97 2.49 -15.66
CA ASP A 70 -2.66 2.00 -15.27
C ASP A 70 -1.77 1.78 -16.50
N GLY A 71 -0.49 2.13 -16.38
CA GLY A 71 0.51 2.06 -17.44
C GLY A 71 1.35 3.34 -17.61
N PRO A 72 2.38 3.30 -18.47
CA PRO A 72 3.30 4.43 -18.67
C PRO A 72 2.64 5.67 -19.30
N GLY A 73 1.47 5.49 -19.91
CA GLY A 73 0.66 6.56 -20.51
C GLY A 73 -0.38 7.17 -19.57
N GLN A 74 -0.33 6.87 -18.26
CA GLN A 74 -1.24 7.44 -17.27
C GLN A 74 -1.33 8.96 -17.38
N THR A 75 -2.54 9.48 -17.36
CA THR A 75 -2.82 10.91 -17.23
C THR A 75 -3.39 11.22 -15.84
N PRO A 76 -3.27 12.47 -15.36
CA PRO A 76 -3.85 12.83 -14.07
C PRO A 76 -5.34 12.56 -14.04
N VAL A 77 -5.79 11.86 -13.00
CA VAL A 77 -7.21 11.67 -12.72
C VAL A 77 -7.66 12.72 -11.73
N GLU A 78 -8.88 13.24 -11.92
CA GLU A 78 -9.44 14.18 -10.96
C GLU A 78 -9.46 13.59 -9.56
N GLU A 79 -8.98 14.35 -8.57
CA GLU A 79 -8.87 13.87 -7.20
C GLU A 79 -10.21 13.34 -6.64
N LYS A 80 -11.33 13.96 -7.01
CA LYS A 80 -12.67 13.53 -6.59
C LYS A 80 -12.99 12.11 -7.09
N GLU A 81 -12.50 11.75 -8.27
CA GLU A 81 -12.70 10.44 -8.86
C GLU A 81 -11.89 9.37 -8.13
N VAL A 82 -10.62 9.63 -7.83
CA VAL A 82 -9.79 8.73 -7.00
C VAL A 82 -10.42 8.53 -5.62
N GLN A 83 -10.89 9.61 -5.00
CA GLN A 83 -11.60 9.54 -3.72
C GLN A 83 -12.92 8.76 -3.80
N ARG A 84 -13.65 8.85 -4.91
CA ARG A 84 -14.90 8.11 -5.15
C ARG A 84 -14.60 6.61 -5.22
N VAL A 85 -13.63 6.21 -6.04
CA VAL A 85 -13.22 4.81 -6.19
C VAL A 85 -12.78 4.21 -4.85
N ILE A 86 -11.95 4.90 -4.08
CA ILE A 86 -11.53 4.43 -2.75
C ILE A 86 -12.74 4.18 -1.84
N LEU A 87 -13.72 5.08 -1.82
CA LEU A 87 -14.91 4.92 -0.98
C LEU A 87 -15.87 3.83 -1.44
N GLU A 88 -15.93 3.54 -2.74
CA GLU A 88 -16.76 2.47 -3.29
C GLU A 88 -16.19 1.09 -2.97
N LEU A 89 -14.86 0.97 -2.99
CA LEU A 89 -14.17 -0.29 -2.70
C LEU A 89 -14.06 -0.57 -1.20
N LEU A 90 -13.82 0.47 -0.40
CA LEU A 90 -13.54 0.31 1.02
C LEU A 90 -14.84 0.15 1.83
N PRO A 91 -14.99 -0.93 2.63
CA PRO A 91 -16.16 -1.07 3.49
C PRO A 91 -16.29 0.10 4.47
N LYS A 92 -17.50 0.66 4.58
CA LYS A 92 -17.81 1.74 5.52
C LYS A 92 -17.74 1.24 6.96
N ARG A 93 -16.67 1.58 7.67
CA ARG A 93 -16.43 1.27 9.09
C ARG A 93 -15.28 2.10 9.64
N HIS A 94 -15.08 2.01 10.95
CA HIS A 94 -13.86 2.46 11.59
C HIS A 94 -12.73 1.43 11.42
N TYR A 95 -11.52 1.92 11.17
CA TYR A 95 -10.30 1.13 11.06
C TYR A 95 -9.34 1.48 12.20
N ASP A 96 -8.66 0.48 12.75
CA ASP A 96 -7.59 0.73 13.71
C ASP A 96 -6.34 1.30 13.00
N LEU A 97 -6.15 0.99 11.72
CA LEU A 97 -5.01 1.41 10.93
C LEU A 97 -5.38 1.50 9.44
N ILE A 98 -4.91 2.55 8.77
CA ILE A 98 -4.82 2.64 7.31
C ILE A 98 -3.34 2.50 6.92
N ILE A 99 -3.04 1.67 5.92
CA ILE A 99 -1.73 1.58 5.27
C ILE A 99 -1.90 1.99 3.81
N SER A 100 -1.11 2.93 3.32
CA SER A 100 -1.30 3.47 1.97
C SER A 100 -0.02 4.07 1.39
N HIS A 101 -0.10 4.43 0.11
CA HIS A 101 0.92 5.17 -0.60
C HIS A 101 1.30 6.52 0.04
N ASN A 102 2.49 7.01 -0.28
CA ASN A 102 3.07 8.31 0.01
C ASN A 102 2.62 9.32 -1.06
N PRO A 103 2.06 10.47 -0.66
CA PRO A 103 1.58 11.46 -1.62
C PRO A 103 2.68 12.07 -2.51
N SER A 104 3.96 11.92 -2.18
CA SER A 104 5.10 12.32 -3.04
C SER A 104 5.63 11.19 -3.93
N GLY A 105 5.04 10.00 -3.82
CA GLY A 105 5.62 8.77 -4.35
C GLY A 105 6.74 8.24 -3.44
N GLU A 106 7.00 6.95 -3.55
CA GLU A 106 7.94 6.20 -2.72
C GLU A 106 9.13 5.70 -3.51
N TYR A 107 8.93 5.44 -4.78
CA TYR A 107 9.93 4.93 -5.70
C TYR A 107 9.38 5.04 -7.13
N THR A 108 10.28 5.02 -8.12
CA THR A 108 10.01 5.09 -9.56
C THR A 108 8.72 5.84 -9.87
N ARG A 109 8.71 7.16 -9.68
CA ARG A 109 7.51 8.02 -9.74
C ARG A 109 6.34 7.45 -10.57
N HIS A 110 5.31 6.96 -9.88
CA HIS A 110 4.05 6.53 -10.48
C HIS A 110 2.94 7.50 -10.07
N LEU A 111 2.22 8.02 -11.08
CA LEU A 111 1.21 9.04 -10.87
C LEU A 111 0.08 8.53 -9.95
N ARG A 112 -0.35 7.28 -10.13
CA ARG A 112 -1.41 6.70 -9.29
C ARG A 112 -1.01 6.54 -7.82
N HIS A 113 0.27 6.28 -7.52
CA HIS A 113 0.75 6.19 -6.13
C HIS A 113 0.56 7.53 -5.42
N GLU A 114 1.02 8.61 -6.06
CA GLU A 114 0.86 9.97 -5.55
C GLU A 114 -0.62 10.33 -5.34
N GLU A 115 -1.47 10.05 -6.33
CA GLU A 115 -2.90 10.37 -6.28
C GLU A 115 -3.64 9.60 -5.19
N VAL A 116 -3.38 8.29 -5.06
CA VAL A 116 -3.96 7.45 -4.00
C VAL A 116 -3.48 7.92 -2.63
N GLY A 117 -2.19 8.19 -2.46
CA GLY A 117 -1.63 8.72 -1.21
C GLY A 117 -2.27 10.05 -0.79
N LYS A 118 -2.42 10.98 -1.74
CA LYS A 118 -3.10 12.28 -1.54
C LYS A 118 -4.57 12.07 -1.16
N ALA A 119 -5.28 11.22 -1.89
CA ALA A 119 -6.70 10.96 -1.67
C ALA A 119 -6.95 10.34 -0.29
N VAL A 120 -6.13 9.37 0.14
CA VAL A 120 -6.27 8.72 1.46
C VAL A 120 -6.09 9.72 2.60
N ILE A 121 -5.06 10.57 2.55
CA ILE A 121 -4.85 11.61 3.57
C ILE A 121 -6.06 12.54 3.66
N LYS A 122 -6.58 13.01 2.52
CA LYS A 122 -7.76 13.90 2.47
C LYS A 122 -9.03 13.23 2.94
N LEU A 123 -9.25 11.96 2.59
CA LEU A 123 -10.40 11.19 3.04
C LEU A 123 -10.38 10.96 4.56
N TRP A 124 -9.20 10.69 5.12
CA TRP A 124 -9.04 10.56 6.58
C TRP A 124 -9.24 11.91 7.28
N GLN A 125 -8.64 12.99 6.75
CA GLN A 125 -8.75 14.33 7.32
C GLN A 125 -10.19 14.89 7.29
N THR A 126 -10.93 14.62 6.23
CA THR A 126 -12.34 15.03 6.13
C THR A 126 -13.30 14.09 6.87
N GLY A 127 -12.80 13.06 7.53
CA GLY A 127 -13.61 12.08 8.27
C GLY A 127 -14.41 11.12 7.38
N ARG A 128 -14.18 11.12 6.06
CA ARG A 128 -14.83 10.20 5.11
C ARG A 128 -14.31 8.77 5.22
N ILE A 129 -13.07 8.59 5.69
CA ILE A 129 -12.56 7.33 6.23
C ILE A 129 -12.23 7.58 7.70
N SER A 130 -12.75 6.74 8.60
CA SER A 130 -12.47 6.85 10.03
C SER A 130 -11.37 5.86 10.42
N ALA A 131 -10.28 6.36 11.00
CA ALA A 131 -9.22 5.52 11.53
C ALA A 131 -8.45 6.14 12.70
N ASN A 132 -7.80 5.29 13.52
CA ASN A 132 -6.93 5.73 14.63
C ASN A 132 -5.53 6.16 14.17
N GLU A 133 -4.98 5.53 13.14
CA GLU A 133 -3.66 5.86 12.60
C GLU A 133 -3.58 5.61 11.09
N LEU A 134 -2.67 6.36 10.44
CA LEU A 134 -2.26 6.18 9.05
C LEU A 134 -0.77 5.87 8.99
N TRP A 135 -0.41 4.79 8.29
CA TRP A 135 0.95 4.44 7.93
C TRP A 135 1.12 4.64 6.43
N SER A 136 1.93 5.63 6.06
CA SER A 136 2.28 5.88 4.67
C SER A 136 3.61 5.19 4.34
N PHE A 137 3.71 4.52 3.19
CA PHE A 137 4.94 3.85 2.77
C PHE A 137 6.15 4.79 2.76
N ALA A 138 7.28 4.30 3.25
CA ALA A 138 8.52 5.08 3.36
C ALA A 138 9.66 4.35 2.64
N TYR A 139 9.68 4.46 1.31
CA TYR A 139 10.76 3.96 0.46
C TYR A 139 11.38 5.12 -0.32
N GLN A 140 12.54 4.86 -0.93
CA GLN A 140 13.19 5.75 -1.88
C GLN A 140 14.14 4.94 -2.78
N ASP A 141 14.29 5.39 -4.02
CA ASP A 141 15.07 4.70 -5.07
C ASP A 141 16.19 5.59 -5.65
N GLY A 142 16.48 6.72 -4.96
CA GLY A 142 17.47 7.68 -5.37
C GLY A 142 17.20 8.25 -6.78
N ASN A 143 15.93 8.51 -7.11
CA ASN A 143 15.51 8.91 -8.45
C ASN A 143 15.91 7.87 -9.51
N LYS A 144 15.53 6.61 -9.26
CA LYS A 144 15.78 5.44 -10.12
C LYS A 144 17.26 5.02 -10.24
N THR A 145 18.14 5.50 -9.36
CA THR A 145 19.57 5.10 -9.38
C THR A 145 19.82 3.74 -8.73
N TYR A 146 18.86 3.22 -7.96
CA TYR A 146 18.88 1.88 -7.39
C TYR A 146 17.46 1.37 -7.11
N TYR A 147 17.31 0.06 -6.87
CA TYR A 147 16.03 -0.50 -6.47
C TYR A 147 15.51 0.10 -5.16
N PRO A 148 14.19 0.35 -5.04
CA PRO A 148 13.54 0.89 -3.85
C PRO A 148 14.09 0.32 -2.53
N ARG A 149 14.45 1.22 -1.60
CA ARG A 149 14.96 0.87 -0.27
C ARG A 149 14.09 1.51 0.81
N ALA A 150 13.80 0.73 1.85
CA ALA A 150 13.13 1.23 3.05
C ALA A 150 13.95 2.37 3.68
N VAL A 151 13.28 3.48 4.00
CA VAL A 151 13.91 4.65 4.62
C VAL A 151 14.24 4.34 6.08
N GLY A 152 15.53 4.20 6.40
CA GLY A 152 15.98 3.84 7.75
C GLY A 152 15.62 4.83 8.88
N LYS A 153 15.27 6.06 8.52
CA LYS A 153 14.83 7.11 9.46
C LYS A 153 13.30 7.25 9.55
N ALA A 154 12.54 6.37 8.91
CA ALA A 154 11.09 6.37 8.99
C ALA A 154 10.62 6.14 10.43
N THR A 155 9.42 6.63 10.77
CA THR A 155 8.83 6.45 12.11
C THR A 155 8.75 4.97 12.50
N ILE A 156 8.46 4.12 11.52
CA ILE A 156 8.49 2.66 11.65
C ILE A 156 9.50 2.14 10.64
N TYR A 157 10.45 1.34 11.12
CA TYR A 157 11.35 0.56 10.29
C TYR A 157 11.43 -0.86 10.85
N ASN A 158 11.04 -1.85 10.05
CA ASN A 158 10.99 -3.24 10.46
C ASN A 158 11.80 -4.11 9.50
N ALA A 159 12.97 -4.58 9.96
CA ALA A 159 13.71 -5.61 9.25
C ALA A 159 12.92 -6.93 9.29
N LEU A 160 12.61 -7.50 8.12
CA LEU A 160 11.81 -8.72 8.06
C LEU A 160 12.66 -9.92 8.47
N ALA A 161 12.11 -10.76 9.35
CA ALA A 161 12.69 -12.07 9.61
C ALA A 161 12.84 -12.85 8.30
N LYS A 162 13.94 -13.59 8.13
CA LYS A 162 14.25 -14.31 6.88
C LYS A 162 13.08 -15.15 6.37
N LYS A 163 12.35 -15.85 7.27
CA LYS A 163 11.17 -16.65 6.88
C LYS A 163 10.04 -15.77 6.29
N THR A 164 9.80 -14.61 6.89
CA THR A 164 8.75 -13.68 6.46
C THR A 164 9.11 -13.07 5.12
N TRP A 165 10.37 -12.65 4.95
CA TRP A 165 10.84 -12.14 3.66
C TRP A 165 10.80 -13.22 2.57
N LEU A 166 11.24 -14.45 2.84
CA LEU A 166 11.15 -15.55 1.86
C LEU A 166 9.71 -15.84 1.45
N ARG A 167 8.77 -15.79 2.41
CA ARG A 167 7.34 -15.93 2.09
C ARG A 167 6.84 -14.76 1.26
N LYS A 168 7.16 -13.52 1.63
CA LYS A 168 6.82 -12.33 0.84
C LYS A 168 7.35 -12.43 -0.60
N TYR A 169 8.62 -12.81 -0.76
CA TYR A 169 9.27 -13.01 -2.05
C TYR A 169 8.59 -14.13 -2.87
N SER A 170 8.17 -15.23 -2.23
CA SER A 170 7.44 -16.29 -2.92
C SER A 170 6.07 -15.82 -3.42
N LEU A 171 5.40 -14.87 -2.76
CA LEU A 171 4.16 -14.29 -3.30
C LEU A 171 4.44 -13.48 -4.57
N ILE A 172 5.50 -12.66 -4.59
CA ILE A 172 5.89 -11.88 -5.78
C ILE A 172 6.20 -12.81 -6.96
N HIS A 173 6.99 -13.86 -6.73
CA HIS A 173 7.39 -14.78 -7.79
C HIS A 173 6.27 -15.78 -8.14
N ASP A 174 5.79 -16.57 -7.18
CA ASP A 174 4.91 -17.72 -7.47
C ASP A 174 3.43 -17.33 -7.66
N VAL A 175 2.98 -16.24 -7.02
CA VAL A 175 1.56 -15.83 -7.07
C VAL A 175 1.37 -14.76 -8.13
N TYR A 176 2.17 -13.69 -8.09
CA TYR A 176 2.12 -12.65 -9.11
C TYR A 176 2.82 -13.04 -10.42
N GLY A 177 3.65 -14.09 -10.42
CA GLY A 177 4.26 -14.63 -11.63
C GLY A 177 5.42 -13.79 -12.15
N PHE A 178 6.03 -12.95 -11.31
CA PHE A 178 7.19 -12.15 -11.69
C PHE A 178 8.45 -13.01 -11.74
N ASP A 179 9.19 -12.94 -12.85
CA ASP A 179 10.45 -13.66 -13.00
C ASP A 179 11.47 -13.27 -11.93
N LYS A 180 12.38 -14.17 -11.58
CA LYS A 180 13.41 -13.90 -10.54
C LYS A 180 14.32 -12.72 -10.86
N ASN A 181 14.50 -12.43 -12.15
CA ASN A 181 15.31 -11.33 -12.66
C ASN A 181 14.45 -10.09 -12.99
N SER A 182 13.15 -10.11 -12.67
CA SER A 182 12.27 -8.97 -12.89
C SER A 182 12.56 -7.86 -11.87
N TRP A 183 12.09 -6.66 -12.19
CA TRP A 183 12.22 -5.51 -11.31
C TRP A 183 11.53 -5.76 -9.95
N GLU A 184 10.35 -6.39 -9.96
CA GLU A 184 9.54 -6.69 -8.77
C GLU A 184 10.24 -7.70 -7.85
N ALA A 185 10.86 -8.74 -8.42
CA ALA A 185 11.61 -9.72 -7.65
C ALA A 185 12.87 -9.08 -7.04
N GLU A 186 13.65 -8.35 -7.83
CA GLU A 186 14.88 -7.67 -7.37
C GLU A 186 14.59 -6.58 -6.34
N THR A 187 13.47 -5.86 -6.48
CA THR A 187 13.12 -4.80 -5.55
C THR A 187 12.56 -5.30 -4.22
N THR A 188 12.08 -6.55 -4.13
CA THR A 188 11.31 -7.04 -2.97
C THR A 188 12.07 -6.77 -1.66
N PRO A 189 11.65 -5.76 -0.86
CA PRO A 189 12.55 -5.19 0.14
C PRO A 189 12.63 -6.08 1.37
N LYS A 190 13.83 -6.19 1.94
CA LYS A 190 14.14 -6.97 3.16
C LYS A 190 13.69 -6.29 4.45
N ALA A 191 13.29 -5.03 4.37
CA ALA A 191 12.70 -4.28 5.46
C ALA A 191 11.47 -3.53 4.94
N GLU A 192 10.51 -3.27 5.84
CA GLU A 192 9.35 -2.44 5.54
C GLU A 192 9.38 -1.20 6.43
N ALA A 193 9.09 -0.06 5.84
CA ALA A 193 9.17 1.22 6.53
C ALA A 193 7.94 2.08 6.24
N PHE A 194 7.52 2.82 7.26
CA PHE A 194 6.32 3.65 7.21
C PHE A 194 6.50 4.97 7.98
N TRP A 195 5.99 6.05 7.41
CA TRP A 195 5.70 7.28 8.14
C TRP A 195 4.36 7.10 8.85
N LYS A 196 4.36 7.28 10.18
CA LYS A 196 3.17 7.05 11.01
C LYS A 196 2.57 8.38 11.46
N PHE A 197 1.25 8.48 11.32
CA PHE A 197 0.43 9.60 11.78
C PHE A 197 -0.68 9.07 12.69
N ILE A 198 -0.93 9.77 13.80
CA ILE A 198 -2.03 9.48 14.74
C ILE A 198 -3.09 10.60 14.77
N ASP A 199 -2.79 11.74 14.15
CA ASP A 199 -3.71 12.85 13.95
C ASP A 199 -3.84 13.12 12.44
N PRO A 200 -5.06 13.12 11.87
CA PRO A 200 -5.26 13.47 10.47
C PRO A 200 -4.74 14.87 10.09
N ASN A 201 -4.72 15.81 11.02
CA ASN A 201 -4.20 17.16 10.76
C ASN A 201 -2.68 17.16 10.58
N ASP A 202 -1.95 16.26 11.25
CA ASP A 202 -0.51 16.08 11.01
C ASP A 202 -0.24 15.53 9.61
N ALA A 203 -1.00 14.52 9.19
CA ALA A 203 -0.89 13.95 7.85
C ALA A 203 -1.23 15.00 6.77
N LYS A 204 -2.23 15.86 7.03
CA LYS A 204 -2.60 16.96 6.12
C LYS A 204 -1.51 18.04 6.05
N ARG A 205 -0.96 18.46 7.19
CA ARG A 205 0.19 19.40 7.23
C ARG A 205 1.39 18.83 6.47
N TRP A 206 1.67 17.54 6.66
CA TRP A 206 2.72 16.85 5.92
C TRP A 206 2.47 16.90 4.41
N LEU A 207 1.25 16.59 3.96
CA LEU A 207 0.86 16.69 2.55
C LEU A 207 1.06 18.11 1.99
N ASP A 208 0.66 19.14 2.72
CA ASP A 208 0.75 20.53 2.26
C ASP A 208 2.21 20.98 2.05
N HIS A 209 3.13 20.51 2.90
CA HIS A 209 4.56 20.81 2.75
C HIS A 209 5.21 20.12 1.55
N LEU A 210 4.60 19.07 0.99
CA LEU A 210 5.11 18.35 -0.18
C LEU A 210 4.66 18.99 -1.51
N THR A 211 3.70 19.92 -1.45
CA THR A 211 3.11 20.59 -2.63
C THR A 211 3.64 22.02 -2.86
N ILE A 212 4.70 22.41 -2.14
CA ILE A 212 5.37 23.73 -2.25
C ILE A 212 6.58 23.61 -3.16
#